data_AF-A0A6I5N3H9-F1
#
_entry.id   AF-A0A6I5N3H9-F1
#
_cell.length_a   1.000
_cell.length_b   1.000
_cell.length_c   1.000
_cell.angle_alpha   90.00
_cell.angle_beta   90.00
_cell.angle_gamma   90.00
#
_symmetry.space_group_name_H-M   'P 1'
#
loop_
_entity.id
_entity.type
_entity.pdbx_description
1 polymer ?
#
loop_
_entity_poly.entity_id
_entity_poly.type
_entity_poly.pdbx_seq_one_letter_code
_entity_poly.pdbx_strand_id
1 'polypeptide(L)'
;MDLPRRESRHPRPRPRRHRRQRHVLVLRQLKNADPYGNLDAIHELGEGWVAEETLAIAVFCAVRHENDFRAGVLASVNHRGDSDSTGAVAGNIFGARLGVDAIPAEFLANLEARDLVDTMAQDLVSPIKSLAENPPAVVAKEDVDWENKYIYCSYSMK
;
A
#
# COMPACT_ATOMS: atom_id res chain seq x y z
N MET A 1 30.00 -18.51 -10.40
CA MET A 1 29.78 -18.44 -8.94
C MET A 1 28.27 -18.29 -8.77
N ASP A 2 27.57 -19.42 -8.67
CA ASP A 2 26.10 -19.43 -8.58
C ASP A 2 25.68 -19.03 -7.18
N LEU A 3 24.91 -17.95 -7.07
CA LEU A 3 24.25 -17.60 -5.81
C LEU A 3 23.16 -18.65 -5.54
N PRO A 4 23.08 -19.21 -4.32
CA PRO A 4 22.03 -20.17 -4.01
C PRO A 4 20.66 -19.52 -4.15
N ARG A 5 19.75 -20.16 -4.90
CA ARG A 5 18.34 -19.76 -4.98
C ARG A 5 17.78 -19.70 -3.56
N ARG A 6 17.25 -18.55 -3.13
CA ARG A 6 16.49 -18.43 -1.88
C ARG A 6 15.36 -19.45 -1.91
N GLU A 7 15.39 -20.43 -1.01
CA GLU A 7 14.25 -21.32 -0.79
C GLU A 7 12.99 -20.49 -0.52
N SER A 8 11.88 -20.85 -1.16
CA SER A 8 10.60 -20.18 -0.97
C SER A 8 10.16 -20.35 0.49
N ARG A 9 10.18 -19.25 1.25
CA ARG A 9 9.69 -19.19 2.63
C ARG A 9 8.16 -19.19 2.65
N HIS A 10 7.54 -20.22 2.08
CA HIS A 10 6.08 -20.33 2.10
C HIS A 10 5.62 -20.71 3.53
N PRO A 11 4.76 -19.92 4.19
CA PRO A 11 4.34 -20.25 5.55
C PRO A 11 3.40 -21.44 5.54
N ARG A 12 3.49 -22.27 6.57
CA ARG A 12 2.48 -23.30 6.84
C ARG A 12 1.15 -22.61 7.23
N PRO A 13 0.00 -23.05 6.70
CA PRO A 13 -1.29 -22.46 7.06
C PRO A 13 -1.53 -22.62 8.57
N ARG A 14 -1.66 -21.50 9.29
CA ARG A 14 -2.06 -21.50 10.70
C ARG A 14 -3.55 -21.87 10.83
N PRO A 15 -3.95 -22.56 11.91
CA PRO A 15 -5.31 -23.07 12.07
C PRO A 15 -6.36 -21.94 12.06
N ARG A 16 -7.50 -22.22 11.41
CA ARG A 16 -8.62 -21.31 11.05
C ARG A 16 -9.30 -20.55 12.21
N ARG A 17 -8.82 -20.63 13.45
CA ARG A 17 -9.54 -20.18 14.65
C ARG A 17 -9.60 -18.64 14.84
N HIS A 18 -8.89 -17.83 14.05
CA HIS A 18 -8.76 -16.37 14.30
C HIS A 18 -9.16 -15.46 13.12
N ARG A 19 -10.15 -15.87 12.31
CA ARG A 19 -10.54 -15.08 11.12
C ARG A 19 -11.53 -13.93 11.38
N ARG A 20 -12.23 -13.88 12.51
CA ARG A 20 -13.46 -13.07 12.60
C ARG A 20 -13.35 -11.66 13.20
N GLN A 21 -12.24 -11.25 13.84
CA GLN A 21 -12.21 -9.96 14.55
C GLN A 21 -10.82 -9.29 14.60
N ARG A 22 -10.08 -9.22 13.48
CA ARG A 22 -8.78 -8.52 13.47
C ARG A 22 -8.89 -7.02 13.81
N HIS A 23 -10.05 -6.38 13.57
CA HIS A 23 -10.28 -5.01 14.02
C HIS A 23 -10.13 -4.87 15.56
N VAL A 24 -10.51 -5.87 16.35
CA VAL A 24 -10.36 -5.84 17.82
C VAL A 24 -8.88 -5.89 18.19
N LEU A 25 -8.09 -6.69 17.47
CA LEU A 25 -6.64 -6.76 17.66
C LEU A 25 -5.98 -5.43 17.31
N VAL A 26 -6.35 -4.82 16.18
CA VAL A 26 -5.84 -3.48 15.80
C VAL A 26 -6.15 -2.45 16.89
N LEU A 27 -7.41 -2.36 17.34
CA LEU A 27 -7.80 -1.43 18.40
C LEU A 27 -7.08 -1.71 19.73
N ARG A 28 -6.87 -2.98 20.07
CA ARG A 28 -6.11 -3.38 21.26
C ARG A 28 -4.65 -2.94 21.15
N GLN A 29 -4.01 -3.16 20.00
CA GLN A 29 -2.63 -2.77 19.80
C GLN A 29 -2.48 -1.24 19.78
N LEU A 30 -3.41 -0.51 19.16
CA LEU A 30 -3.41 0.96 19.20
C LEU A 30 -3.51 1.51 20.63
N LYS A 31 -4.27 0.84 21.51
CA LYS A 31 -4.39 1.24 22.93
C LYS A 31 -3.17 0.88 23.78
N ASN A 32 -2.53 -0.26 23.48
CA ASN A 32 -1.53 -0.86 24.37
C ASN A 32 -0.08 -0.71 23.88
N ALA A 33 0.15 -0.36 22.62
CA ALA A 33 1.49 -0.31 22.07
C ALA A 33 2.27 0.87 22.67
N ASP A 34 3.34 0.54 23.40
CA ASP A 34 4.38 1.46 23.87
C ASP A 34 4.77 2.42 22.75
N PRO A 35 4.83 3.76 22.94
CA PRO A 35 5.30 4.74 21.96
C PRO A 35 6.50 4.29 21.10
N TYR A 36 7.41 3.48 21.66
CA TYR A 36 8.60 2.99 20.97
C TYR A 36 8.51 1.56 20.41
N GLY A 37 7.46 0.79 20.74
CA GLY A 37 7.34 -0.64 20.44
C GLY A 37 6.35 -0.98 19.32
N ASN A 38 6.67 -0.66 18.07
CA ASN A 38 5.83 -1.05 16.92
C ASN A 38 5.92 -2.56 16.62
N LEU A 39 7.08 -3.18 16.87
CA LEU A 39 7.41 -4.50 16.36
C LEU A 39 6.57 -5.62 17.00
N ASP A 40 6.41 -5.61 18.33
CA ASP A 40 5.63 -6.62 19.03
C ASP A 40 4.13 -6.50 18.72
N ALA A 41 3.63 -5.27 18.64
CA ALA A 41 2.27 -5.00 18.20
C ALA A 41 2.01 -5.55 16.78
N ILE A 42 2.93 -5.31 15.84
CA ILE A 42 2.83 -5.85 14.48
C ILE A 42 2.85 -7.38 14.49
N HIS A 43 3.75 -8.01 15.25
CA HIS A 43 3.82 -9.47 15.35
C HIS A 43 2.54 -10.11 15.94
N GLU A 44 1.85 -9.40 16.84
CA GLU A 44 0.52 -9.81 17.34
C GLU A 44 -0.57 -9.69 16.27
N LEU A 45 -0.46 -8.70 15.37
CA LEU A 45 -1.40 -8.53 14.25
C LEU A 45 -1.21 -9.58 13.16
N GLY A 46 0.01 -10.06 12.97
CA GLY A 46 0.35 -11.12 12.04
C GLY A 46 1.68 -10.91 11.35
N GLU A 47 1.90 -11.63 10.26
CA GLU A 47 3.12 -11.51 9.46
C GLU A 47 2.83 -11.06 8.03
N GLY A 48 1.59 -10.70 7.68
CA GLY A 48 1.24 -10.09 6.40
C GLY A 48 0.96 -11.09 5.27
N TRP A 49 1.00 -12.40 5.55
CA TRP A 49 0.86 -13.45 4.53
C TRP A 49 -0.55 -13.63 3.96
N VAL A 50 -1.54 -13.00 4.58
CA VAL A 50 -2.94 -13.00 4.13
C VAL A 50 -3.47 -11.58 4.17
N ALA A 51 -4.41 -11.27 3.29
CA ALA A 51 -4.95 -9.91 3.11
C ALA A 51 -5.41 -9.26 4.42
N GLU A 52 -6.01 -10.03 5.34
CA GLU A 52 -6.49 -9.48 6.61
C GLU A 52 -5.33 -9.10 7.55
N GLU A 53 -4.17 -9.75 7.45
CA GLU A 53 -2.94 -9.38 8.18
C GLU A 53 -2.33 -8.12 7.59
N THR A 54 -2.16 -8.11 6.27
CA THR A 54 -1.61 -6.99 5.53
C THR A 54 -2.36 -5.71 5.86
N LEU A 55 -3.70 -5.76 5.77
CA LEU A 55 -4.56 -4.64 6.06
C LEU A 55 -4.48 -4.21 7.53
N ALA A 56 -4.45 -5.17 8.47
CA ALA A 56 -4.36 -4.86 9.90
C ALA A 56 -3.05 -4.14 10.25
N ILE A 57 -1.92 -4.60 9.72
CA ILE A 57 -0.60 -3.99 9.93
C ILE A 57 -0.56 -2.59 9.29
N ALA A 58 -1.02 -2.46 8.05
CA ALA A 58 -1.04 -1.17 7.35
C ALA A 58 -1.90 -0.12 8.08
N VAL A 59 -3.12 -0.49 8.49
CA VAL A 59 -4.02 0.42 9.25
C VAL A 59 -3.44 0.76 10.62
N PHE A 60 -2.84 -0.20 11.32
CA PHE A 60 -2.18 0.07 12.60
C PHE A 60 -1.07 1.12 12.43
N CYS A 61 -0.20 0.96 11.43
CA CYS A 61 0.87 1.92 11.15
C CYS A 61 0.30 3.29 10.73
N ALA A 62 -0.72 3.30 9.88
CA ALA A 62 -1.40 4.50 9.41
C ALA A 62 -1.99 5.34 10.55
N VAL A 63 -2.70 4.71 11.48
CA VAL A 63 -3.31 5.43 12.61
C VAL A 63 -2.24 5.91 13.59
N ARG A 64 -1.20 5.11 13.80
CA ARG A 64 -0.16 5.42 14.79
C ARG A 64 0.78 6.55 14.35
N HIS A 65 1.02 6.67 13.05
CA HIS A 65 1.91 7.66 12.44
C HIS A 65 1.15 8.56 11.48
N GLU A 66 -0.11 8.91 11.79
CA GLU A 66 -1.07 9.54 10.88
C GLU A 66 -0.57 10.80 10.15
N ASN A 67 0.43 11.50 10.69
CA ASN A 67 1.01 12.71 10.14
C ASN A 67 2.50 12.56 9.75
N ASP A 68 3.06 11.34 9.77
CA ASP A 68 4.45 11.05 9.43
C ASP A 68 4.56 9.87 8.46
N PHE A 69 4.60 10.19 7.16
CA PHE A 69 4.73 9.21 6.08
C PHE A 69 5.94 8.29 6.30
N ARG A 70 7.09 8.87 6.66
CA ARG A 70 8.35 8.13 6.81
C ARG A 70 8.24 7.13 7.96
N ALA A 71 7.86 7.60 9.15
CA ALA A 71 7.77 6.73 10.32
C ALA A 71 6.73 5.63 10.11
N GLY A 72 5.60 5.97 9.48
CA GLY A 72 4.54 5.03 9.16
C GLY A 72 4.95 3.92 8.20
N VAL A 73 5.53 4.26 7.05
CA VAL A 73 5.97 3.27 6.06
C VAL A 73 7.12 2.42 6.63
N LEU A 74 8.10 3.03 7.31
CA LEU A 74 9.18 2.28 7.96
C LEU A 74 8.65 1.29 9.01
N ALA A 75 7.64 1.66 9.78
CA ALA A 75 7.01 0.75 10.73
C ALA A 75 6.33 -0.44 10.01
N SER A 76 5.67 -0.20 8.89
CA SER A 76 4.97 -1.25 8.14
C SER A 76 5.88 -2.27 7.46
N VAL A 77 7.15 -1.94 7.20
CA VAL A 77 8.09 -2.84 6.48
C VAL A 77 9.15 -3.46 7.38
N ASN A 78 9.49 -2.83 8.51
CA ASN A 78 10.52 -3.34 9.43
C ASN A 78 9.98 -4.42 10.38
N HIS A 79 9.44 -5.50 9.81
CA HIS A 79 9.06 -6.73 10.51
C HIS A 79 9.49 -7.96 9.70
N ARG A 80 9.46 -9.15 10.32
CA ARG A 80 10.00 -10.39 9.72
C ARG A 80 9.09 -11.09 8.69
N GLY A 81 7.99 -10.44 8.31
CA GLY A 81 6.92 -11.03 7.51
C GLY A 81 6.93 -10.59 6.04
N ASP A 82 5.77 -10.65 5.40
CA ASP A 82 5.47 -10.16 4.06
C ASP A 82 5.42 -8.62 4.04
N SER A 83 6.60 -8.03 4.16
CA SER A 83 6.81 -6.59 4.37
C SER A 83 6.55 -5.73 3.11
N ASP A 84 6.66 -6.31 1.93
CA ASP A 84 6.37 -5.65 0.65
C ASP A 84 4.88 -5.35 0.52
N SER A 85 4.01 -6.33 0.78
CA SER A 85 2.56 -6.14 0.75
C SER A 85 2.08 -5.15 1.81
N THR A 86 2.59 -5.24 3.04
CA THR A 86 2.23 -4.31 4.13
C THR A 86 2.69 -2.89 3.82
N GLY A 87 3.91 -2.73 3.30
CA GLY A 87 4.47 -1.47 2.86
C GLY A 87 3.67 -0.83 1.72
N ALA A 88 3.28 -1.62 0.71
CA ALA A 88 2.48 -1.14 -0.41
C ALA A 88 1.10 -0.62 0.03
N VAL A 89 0.39 -1.39 0.86
CA VAL A 89 -0.94 -0.98 1.37
C VAL A 89 -0.81 0.23 2.31
N ALA A 90 0.19 0.26 3.19
CA ALA A 90 0.43 1.41 4.07
C ALA A 90 0.78 2.66 3.26
N GLY A 91 1.66 2.55 2.27
CA GLY A 91 2.04 3.62 1.37
C GLY A 91 0.85 4.23 0.62
N ASN A 92 -0.08 3.39 0.15
CA ASN A 92 -1.33 3.86 -0.47
C ASN A 92 -2.19 4.68 0.51
N ILE A 93 -2.34 4.22 1.75
CA ILE A 93 -3.12 4.93 2.78
C ILE A 93 -2.47 6.29 3.09
N PHE A 94 -1.16 6.31 3.33
CA PHE A 94 -0.44 7.55 3.62
C PHE A 94 -0.41 8.50 2.43
N GLY A 95 -0.16 8.01 1.22
CA GLY A 95 -0.14 8.82 0.00
C GLY A 95 -1.49 9.49 -0.26
N ALA A 96 -2.59 8.76 -0.06
CA ALA A 96 -3.94 9.32 -0.16
C ALA A 96 -4.24 10.38 0.92
N ARG A 97 -3.68 10.23 2.13
CA ARG A 97 -3.98 11.09 3.28
C ARG A 97 -3.08 12.33 3.39
N LEU A 98 -1.81 12.20 3.04
CA LEU A 98 -0.75 13.21 3.22
C LEU A 98 -0.31 13.84 1.89
N GLY A 99 -0.63 13.20 0.76
CA GLY A 99 -0.21 13.65 -0.57
C GLY A 99 1.22 13.26 -0.91
N VAL A 100 1.59 13.50 -2.18
CA VAL A 100 2.89 13.14 -2.75
C VAL A 100 4.05 13.91 -2.12
N ASP A 101 3.82 15.15 -1.69
CA ASP A 101 4.85 16.02 -1.11
C ASP A 101 5.34 15.53 0.27
N ALA A 102 4.57 14.66 0.92
CA ALA A 102 4.96 14.05 2.19
C ALA A 102 5.96 12.90 2.02
N ILE A 103 6.17 12.40 0.79
CA ILE A 103 7.07 11.28 0.52
C ILE A 103 8.53 11.77 0.59
N PRO A 104 9.38 11.16 1.43
CA PRO A 104 10.80 11.47 1.46
C PRO A 104 11.46 11.35 0.08
N ALA A 105 12.21 12.37 -0.33
CA ALA A 105 12.87 12.39 -1.63
C ALA A 105 13.84 11.21 -1.82
N GLU A 106 14.50 10.76 -0.75
CA GLU A 106 15.39 9.60 -0.80
C GLU A 106 14.68 8.28 -1.05
N PHE A 107 13.38 8.16 -0.73
CA PHE A 107 12.60 6.96 -1.06
C PHE A 107 12.31 6.89 -2.55
N LEU A 108 12.24 8.05 -3.22
CA LEU A 108 11.97 8.17 -4.65
C LEU A 108 13.23 8.15 -5.51
N ALA A 109 14.41 8.45 -4.93
CA ALA A 109 15.66 8.62 -5.67
C ALA A 109 16.09 7.38 -6.47
N ASN A 110 15.80 6.19 -5.97
CA ASN A 110 16.15 4.91 -6.60
C ASN A 110 14.91 4.01 -6.82
N LEU A 111 13.71 4.61 -6.86
CA LEU A 111 12.48 3.86 -7.06
C LEU A 111 12.41 3.36 -8.51
N GLU A 112 12.39 2.03 -8.67
CA GLU A 112 12.22 1.41 -9.99
C GLU A 112 10.86 1.81 -10.59
N ALA A 113 10.87 2.07 -11.90
CA ALA A 113 9.68 2.43 -12.67
C ALA A 113 8.91 3.66 -12.14
N ARG A 114 9.58 4.57 -11.42
CA ARG A 114 8.96 5.81 -10.92
C ARG A 114 8.20 6.58 -12.00
N ASP A 115 8.83 6.82 -13.16
CA ASP A 115 8.21 7.58 -14.25
C ASP A 115 6.93 6.92 -14.77
N LEU A 116 6.89 5.58 -14.78
CA LEU A 116 5.70 4.82 -15.15
C LEU A 116 4.60 5.01 -14.10
N VAL A 117 4.92 4.87 -12.81
CA VAL A 117 3.96 5.05 -11.71
C VAL A 117 3.41 6.48 -11.69
N ASP A 118 4.27 7.48 -11.87
CA ASP A 118 3.88 8.90 -11.94
C ASP A 118 2.96 9.16 -13.15
N THR A 119 3.27 8.57 -14.32
CA THR A 119 2.42 8.65 -15.51
C THR A 119 1.05 8.01 -15.26
N MET A 120 1.03 6.80 -14.69
CA MET A 120 -0.23 6.11 -14.37
C MET A 120 -1.07 6.91 -13.35
N ALA A 121 -0.44 7.50 -12.34
CA ALA A 121 -1.12 8.34 -11.36
C ALA A 121 -1.73 9.59 -12.00
N GLN A 122 -1.02 10.25 -12.92
CA GLN A 122 -1.55 11.40 -13.65
C GLN A 122 -2.72 11.03 -14.56
N ASP A 123 -2.61 9.91 -15.27
CA ASP A 123 -3.69 9.41 -16.14
C ASP A 123 -4.93 9.04 -15.33
N LEU A 124 -4.79 8.45 -14.14
CA LEU A 124 -5.91 8.14 -13.25
C LEU A 124 -6.64 9.39 -12.75
N VAL A 125 -5.90 10.47 -12.49
CA VAL A 125 -6.45 11.70 -11.89
C VAL A 125 -7.02 12.66 -12.94
N SER A 126 -6.48 12.67 -14.17
CA SER A 126 -6.89 13.61 -15.22
C SER A 126 -8.40 13.58 -15.51
N PRO A 127 -9.05 12.41 -15.73
CA PRO A 127 -10.49 12.34 -15.92
C PRO A 127 -11.27 12.83 -14.70
N ILE A 128 -10.82 12.52 -13.48
CA ILE A 128 -11.50 12.91 -12.24
C ILE A 128 -11.56 14.43 -12.11
N LYS A 129 -10.45 15.13 -12.41
CA LYS A 129 -10.42 16.61 -12.38
C LYS A 129 -11.39 17.20 -13.41
N SER A 130 -11.37 16.68 -14.64
CA SER A 130 -12.28 17.09 -15.70
C SER A 130 -13.76 16.89 -15.31
N LEU A 131 -14.09 15.74 -14.70
CA LEU A 131 -15.44 15.44 -14.20
C LEU A 131 -15.88 16.37 -13.06
N ALA A 132 -14.96 16.75 -12.18
CA ALA A 132 -15.25 17.67 -11.07
C ALA A 132 -15.51 19.11 -11.58
N GLU A 133 -14.78 19.55 -12.60
CA GLU A 133 -14.92 20.87 -13.22
C GLU A 133 -16.12 20.95 -14.18
N ASN A 134 -16.38 19.88 -14.92
CA ASN A 134 -17.42 19.78 -15.94
C ASN A 134 -18.19 18.44 -15.81
N PRO A 135 -19.12 18.33 -14.83
CA PRO A 135 -19.83 17.09 -14.59
C PRO A 135 -20.73 16.74 -15.79
N PRO A 136 -20.53 15.58 -16.45
CA PRO A 136 -21.34 15.19 -17.58
C PRO A 136 -22.74 14.77 -17.11
N ALA A 137 -23.75 14.96 -17.96
CA ALA A 137 -25.12 14.50 -17.70
C ALA A 137 -25.21 12.97 -17.58
N VAL A 138 -24.26 12.24 -18.19
CA VAL A 138 -24.12 10.78 -18.10
C VAL A 138 -22.63 10.47 -17.98
N VAL A 139 -22.24 9.70 -16.96
CA VAL A 139 -20.88 9.19 -16.82
C VAL A 139 -20.70 8.05 -17.82
N ALA A 140 -19.70 8.16 -18.70
CA ALA A 140 -19.36 7.10 -19.63
C ALA A 140 -19.03 5.81 -18.85
N LYS A 141 -19.49 4.67 -19.36
CA LYS A 141 -19.29 3.37 -18.70
C LYS A 141 -17.85 2.86 -18.82
N GLU A 142 -17.14 3.32 -19.84
CA GLU A 142 -15.81 2.87 -20.24
C GLU A 142 -14.91 4.08 -20.44
N ASP A 143 -13.65 3.96 -20.01
CA ASP A 143 -12.58 4.93 -20.27
C ASP A 143 -11.73 4.40 -21.43
N VAL A 144 -12.12 4.77 -22.64
CA VAL A 144 -11.51 4.27 -23.88
C VAL A 144 -10.03 4.63 -23.98
N ASP A 145 -9.62 5.78 -23.45
CA ASP A 145 -8.22 6.21 -23.46
C ASP A 145 -7.38 5.36 -22.51
N TRP A 146 -7.91 5.07 -21.31
CA TRP A 146 -7.31 4.13 -20.36
C TRP A 146 -7.19 2.72 -20.95
N GLU A 147 -8.27 2.20 -21.53
CA GLU A 147 -8.30 0.85 -22.11
C GLU A 147 -7.30 0.71 -23.26
N ASN A 148 -7.26 1.69 -24.17
CA ASN A 148 -6.28 1.68 -25.26
C ASN A 148 -4.85 1.69 -24.74
N LYS A 149 -4.54 2.55 -23.77
CA LYS A 149 -3.18 2.69 -23.25
C LYS A 149 -2.73 1.49 -22.42
N TYR A 150 -3.57 0.99 -21.50
CA TYR A 150 -3.17 0.02 -20.47
C TYR A 150 -3.73 -1.39 -20.64
N ILE A 151 -4.82 -1.59 -21.38
CA ILE A 151 -5.41 -2.92 -21.63
C ILE A 151 -5.00 -3.44 -23.00
N TYR A 152 -5.22 -2.65 -24.05
CA TYR A 152 -4.94 -3.05 -25.43
C TYR A 152 -3.52 -2.68 -25.88
N CYS A 153 -2.80 -1.85 -25.12
CA CYS A 153 -1.45 -1.38 -25.45
C CYS A 153 -1.36 -0.80 -26.87
N SER A 154 -2.43 -0.14 -27.34
CA SER A 154 -2.51 0.51 -28.64
C SER A 154 -1.88 1.90 -28.56
N TYR A 155 -0.55 1.93 -28.47
CA TYR A 155 0.20 3.19 -28.53
C TYR A 155 0.13 3.73 -29.96
N SER A 156 -0.71 4.75 -30.20
CA SER A 156 -0.61 5.53 -31.44
C SER A 156 0.77 6.17 -31.48
N MET A 157 1.63 5.69 -32.39
CA MET A 157 2.88 6.37 -32.71
C MET A 157 2.51 7.77 -33.21
N LYS A 158 2.79 8.80 -32.40
CA LYS A 158 2.78 10.19 -32.84
C LYS A 158 4.11 10.52 -33.52
#